data_AF-A0A497FRX7-F1
#
_entry.id   AF-A0A497FRX7-F1
#
_cell.length_a   1.000
_cell.length_b   1.000
_cell.length_c   1.000
_cell.angle_alpha   90.00
_cell.angle_beta   90.00
_cell.angle_gamma   90.00
#
_symmetry.space_group_name_H-M   'P 1'
#
loop_
_entity.id
_entity.type
_entity.pdbx_description
1 polymer ?
#
loop_
_entity_poly.entity_id
_entity_poly.type
_entity_poly.pdbx_seq_one_letter_code
_entity_poly.pdbx_strand_id
1 'polypeptide(L)' 'MYLGHVVKYPGFKETAEELHLDPDTLTTHCVIVGMTGSGKTGLATVLLEEALIHGVPVAVIDPKGD' A
#
# COMPACT_ATOMS: atom_id res chain seq x y z
N MET A 1 -0.16 -7.60 5.84
CA MET A 1 0.40 -7.06 4.59
C MET A 1 1.39 -5.97 4.95
N TYR A 2 2.66 -6.18 4.70
CA TYR A 2 3.74 -5.26 5.05
C TYR A 2 3.70 -3.99 4.17
N LEU A 3 3.75 -2.81 4.80
CA LEU A 3 3.69 -1.50 4.11
C LEU A 3 4.97 -0.66 4.25
N GLY A 4 6.02 -1.20 4.86
CA GLY A 4 7.24 -0.46 5.19
C GLY A 4 7.39 -0.24 6.68
N HIS A 5 8.18 0.76 7.07
CA HIS A 5 8.36 1.13 8.46
C HIS A 5 7.58 2.39 8.84
N VAL A 6 7.24 2.50 10.12
CA VAL A 6 6.66 3.72 10.70
C VAL A 6 7.65 4.87 10.58
N VAL A 7 7.16 6.05 10.19
CA VAL A 7 7.93 7.28 10.08
C VAL A 7 7.53 8.28 11.16
N LYS A 8 8.51 9.00 11.72
CA LYS A 8 8.26 10.08 12.68
C LYS A 8 8.11 11.42 11.97
N TYR A 9 7.02 12.11 12.27
CA TYR A 9 6.77 13.50 11.86
C TYR A 9 7.05 14.46 13.02
N PRO A 10 7.66 15.66 12.78
CA PRO A 10 8.11 16.19 11.49
C PRO A 10 9.45 15.60 11.01
N GLY A 11 9.68 15.64 9.70
CA GLY A 11 10.95 15.22 9.07
C GLY A 11 10.95 13.82 8.45
N PHE A 12 9.86 13.06 8.60
CA PHE A 12 9.67 11.72 7.99
C PHE A 12 10.83 10.76 8.23
N LYS A 13 11.41 10.80 9.43
CA LYS A 13 12.52 9.91 9.77
C LYS A 13 11.99 8.50 10.01
N GLU A 14 12.48 7.54 9.24
CA GLU A 14 12.14 6.13 9.37
C GLU A 14 12.54 5.56 10.74
N THR A 15 11.73 4.65 11.25
CA THR A 15 12.00 3.89 12.47
C THR A 15 12.23 2.42 12.13
N ALA A 16 12.61 1.59 13.11
CA ALA A 16 12.71 0.15 12.91
C ALA A 16 11.37 -0.59 13.12
N GLU A 17 10.29 0.14 13.42
CA GLU A 17 8.98 -0.45 13.65
C GLU A 17 8.30 -0.73 12.30
N GLU A 18 7.99 -1.98 12.03
CA GLU A 18 7.26 -2.38 10.82
C GLU A 18 5.79 -1.95 10.88
N LEU A 19 5.28 -1.44 9.78
CA LEU A 19 3.87 -1.15 9.59
C LEU A 19 3.23 -2.28 8.78
N HIS A 20 2.25 -2.95 9.40
CA HIS A 20 1.44 -3.96 8.73
C HIS A 20 0.00 -3.50 8.61
N LEU A 21 -0.57 -3.66 7.43
CA LEU A 21 -2.00 -3.55 7.17
C LEU A 21 -2.66 -4.92 7.38
N ASP A 22 -3.75 -4.93 8.13
CA ASP A 22 -4.63 -6.07 8.29
C ASP A 22 -5.46 -6.28 7.01
N PRO A 23 -5.31 -7.42 6.29
CA PRO A 23 -6.07 -7.74 5.08
C PRO A 23 -7.58 -7.58 5.23
N ASP A 24 -8.14 -7.88 6.41
CA ASP A 24 -9.58 -7.88 6.63
C ASP A 24 -10.16 -6.47 6.49
N THR A 25 -9.34 -5.43 6.69
CA THR A 25 -9.74 -4.02 6.48
C THR A 25 -9.99 -3.67 5.00
N LEU A 26 -9.43 -4.43 4.06
CA LEU A 26 -9.63 -4.21 2.63
C LEU A 26 -10.96 -4.80 2.11
N THR A 27 -11.65 -5.60 2.92
CA THR A 27 -12.97 -6.17 2.58
C THR A 27 -14.09 -5.12 2.52
N THR A 28 -13.87 -3.93 3.10
CA THR A 28 -14.83 -2.82 3.13
C THR A 28 -14.56 -1.72 2.10
N HIS A 29 -13.73 -2.00 1.09
CA HIS A 29 -13.20 -1.05 0.10
C HIS A 29 -12.11 -0.12 0.66
N CYS A 30 -11.17 0.25 -0.21
CA CYS A 30 -10.08 1.17 0.07
C CYS A 30 -10.01 2.25 -1.01
N VAL A 31 -9.62 3.46 -0.64
CA VAL A 31 -9.36 4.55 -1.57
C VAL A 31 -7.99 5.15 -1.26
N ILE A 32 -7.12 5.21 -2.28
CA ILE A 32 -5.81 5.85 -2.19
C ILE A 32 -5.89 7.24 -2.86
N VAL A 33 -5.72 8.30 -2.08
CA VAL A 33 -5.81 9.70 -2.54
C VAL A 33 -4.47 10.43 -2.43
N GLY A 34 -4.24 11.43 -3.28
CA GLY A 34 -3.00 12.21 -3.29
C GLY A 34 -2.67 12.82 -4.66
N MET A 35 -1.75 13.79 -4.69
CA MET A 35 -1.30 14.45 -5.92
C MET A 35 -0.36 13.55 -6.75
N THR A 36 -0.14 13.85 -8.03
CA THR A 36 0.86 13.15 -8.85
C THR A 36 2.24 13.24 -8.18
N GLY A 37 2.99 12.13 -8.18
CA GLY A 37 4.29 12.04 -7.50
C GLY A 37 4.22 11.77 -5.99
N SER A 38 3.03 11.68 -5.38
CA SER A 38 2.89 11.39 -3.94
C SER A 38 3.06 9.91 -3.56
N GLY A 39 3.39 9.04 -4.51
CA GLY A 39 3.58 7.60 -4.26
C GLY A 39 2.34 6.71 -4.33
N LYS A 40 1.17 7.21 -4.78
CA LYS A 40 -0.07 6.40 -4.86
C LYS A 40 0.09 5.09 -5.65
N THR A 41 0.70 5.16 -6.83
CA THR A 41 0.94 3.97 -7.68
C THR A 41 1.85 2.98 -6.97
N GLY A 42 2.95 3.46 -6.36
CA GLY A 42 3.85 2.61 -5.59
C GLY A 42 3.16 1.93 -4.41
N LEU A 43 2.33 2.66 -3.65
CA LEU A 43 1.54 2.07 -2.57
C LEU A 43 0.56 1.01 -3.07
N ALA A 44 -0.12 1.27 -4.20
CA ALA A 44 -1.00 0.27 -4.82
C ALA A 44 -0.21 -0.97 -5.25
N THR A 45 0.95 -0.81 -5.88
CA THR A 45 1.83 -1.93 -6.27
C THR A 45 2.22 -2.78 -5.05
N VAL A 46 2.68 -2.16 -3.96
CA VAL A 46 3.04 -2.88 -2.73
C VAL A 46 1.85 -3.66 -2.17
N LEU A 47 0.66 -3.06 -2.13
CA LEU A 47 -0.55 -3.75 -1.68
C LEU A 47 -0.89 -4.96 -2.54
N LEU A 48 -0.72 -4.86 -3.86
CA LEU A 48 -0.95 -5.97 -4.79
C LEU A 48 0.08 -7.09 -4.61
N GLU A 49 1.36 -6.75 -4.47
CA GLU A 49 2.44 -7.71 -4.20
C GLU A 49 2.20 -8.46 -2.88
N GLU A 50 1.84 -7.73 -1.82
CA GLU A 50 1.51 -8.32 -0.52
C GLU A 50 0.27 -9.21 -0.59
N ALA A 51 -0.78 -8.80 -1.29
CA ALA A 51 -1.96 -9.63 -1.52
C ALA A 51 -1.60 -10.95 -2.21
N LEU A 52 -0.77 -10.91 -3.25
CA LEU A 52 -0.30 -12.10 -3.95
C LEU A 52 0.57 -13.01 -3.06
N ILE A 53 1.48 -12.42 -2.26
CA ILE A 53 2.32 -13.17 -1.29
C ILE A 53 1.44 -13.93 -0.28
N HIS A 54 0.32 -13.33 0.13
CA HIS A 54 -0.63 -13.94 1.07
C HIS A 54 -1.63 -14.89 0.38
N GLY A 55 -1.48 -15.16 -0.91
CA GLY A 55 -2.35 -16.07 -1.67
C GLY A 55 -3.75 -15.51 -1.96
N VAL A 56 -3.93 -14.20 -1.83
CA VAL A 56 -5.20 -13.53 -2.16
C VAL A 56 -5.26 -13.34 -3.68
N PRO A 57 -6.32 -13.82 -4.37
CA PRO A 57 -6.49 -13.58 -5.79
C PRO A 57 -6.70 -12.08 -6.07
N VAL A 58 -6.00 -11.56 -7.07
CA VAL A 58 -6.02 -10.14 -7.43
C VAL A 58 -6.45 -9.98 -8.88
N ALA A 59 -7.37 -9.04 -9.12
CA ALA A 59 -7.70 -8.55 -10.47
C ALA A 59 -7.47 -7.04 -10.50
N VAL A 60 -6.69 -6.57 -11.47
CA VAL A 60 -6.35 -5.15 -11.63
C VAL A 60 -6.93 -4.64 -12.94
N ILE A 61 -7.61 -3.50 -12.86
CA ILE A 61 -8.07 -2.75 -14.04
C ILE A 61 -7.28 -1.45 -14.03
N ASP A 62 -6.21 -1.40 -14.82
CA ASP A 62 -5.48 -0.16 -15.05
C ASP A 62 -5.80 0.39 -16.45
N PRO A 63 -6.64 1.45 -16.55
CA PRO A 63 -6.96 2.07 -17.82
C PRO A 63 -5.78 2.86 -18.41
N LYS A 64 -4.76 3.16 -17.60
CA LYS A 64 -3.60 3.97 -18.00
C LYS A 64 -2.51 3.11 -18.65
N GLY A 65 -2.42 1.84 -18.26
CA GLY A 65 -1.50 0.84 -18.80
C GLY A 65 -0.08 0.98 -18.27
N ASP A 66 0.09 1.62 -17.11
CA ASP A 66 1.37 1.82 -16.43
C ASP A 66 1.78 0.60 -15.59
#